data_AF-A0ABD0R754-F1
#
_entry.id   AF-A0ABD0R754-F1
#
_cell.length_a   1.000
_cell.length_b   1.000
_cell.length_c   1.000
_cell.angle_alpha   90.00
_cell.angle_beta   90.00
_cell.angle_gamma   90.00
#
_symmetry.space_group_name_H-M   'P 1'
#
loop_
_entity.id
_entity.type
_entity.pdbx_description
1 polymer ?
#
loop_
_entity_poly.entity_id
_entity_poly.type
_entity_poly.pdbx_seq_one_letter_code
_entity_poly.pdbx_strand_id
1 'polypeptide(L)' 'GNPDVLEYYRSKSSRKPIRTIDLQECEVTIEAEVRPTKRQYQNQHLFVVKTATRIFYLLAKTAEEMNIWVQSIGQICT' A
#
# COMPACT_ATOMS: atom_id res chain seq x y z
N GLY A 1 15.46 3.01 -8.27
CA GLY A 1 14.13 3.46 -8.75
C GLY A 1 13.88 4.84 -8.19
N ASN A 2 12.87 5.54 -8.70
CA ASN A 2 12.40 6.78 -8.10
C ASN A 2 11.85 6.46 -6.68
N PRO A 3 12.36 7.08 -5.60
CA PRO A 3 11.87 6.82 -4.24
C PRO A 3 10.43 7.27 -4.02
N ASP A 4 9.93 8.20 -4.83
CA ASP A 4 8.60 8.80 -4.66
C ASP A 4 7.48 7.97 -5.28
N VAL A 5 7.79 6.76 -5.76
CA VAL A 5 6.80 5.90 -6.42
C VAL A 5 6.84 4.47 -5.93
N LEU A 6 5.66 3.88 -5.78
CA LEU A 6 5.48 2.46 -5.54
C LEU A 6 5.11 1.75 -6.84
N GLU A 7 6.02 0.91 -7.33
CA GLU A 7 5.81 0.09 -8.51
C GLU A 7 5.51 -1.35 -8.13
N TYR A 8 4.47 -1.93 -8.74
CA TYR A 8 4.20 -3.36 -8.58
C TYR A 8 4.19 -4.09 -9.92
N TYR A 9 4.77 -5.28 -9.89
CA TYR A 9 5.06 -6.10 -11.05
C TYR A 9 4.31 -7.42 -10.93
N ARG A 10 4.00 -8.05 -12.07
CA ARG A 10 3.34 -9.37 -12.06
C ARG A 10 4.20 -10.45 -11.39
N SER A 11 5.52 -10.35 -11.56
CA SER A 11 6.50 -11.29 -11.03
C SER A 11 7.86 -10.61 -10.91
N LYS A 12 8.80 -11.26 -10.22
CA LYS A 12 10.20 -10.80 -10.11
C LYS A 12 10.95 -10.74 -11.44
N SER A 13 10.51 -11.49 -12.46
CA SER A 13 11.11 -11.50 -13.80
C SER A 13 10.50 -10.45 -14.75
N SER A 14 9.41 -9.80 -14.34
CA SER A 14 8.74 -8.80 -15.15
C SER A 14 9.57 -7.51 -15.22
N ARG A 15 9.78 -6.96 -16.42
CA ARG A 15 10.57 -5.73 -16.64
C ARG A 15 9.75 -4.45 -16.69
N LYS A 16 8.42 -4.56 -16.80
CA LYS A 16 7.49 -3.43 -16.82
C LYS A 16 6.53 -3.54 -15.64
N PRO A 17 6.31 -2.46 -14.88
CA PRO A 17 5.33 -2.49 -13.80
C PRO A 17 3.93 -2.63 -14.39
N ILE A 18 3.04 -3.28 -13.63
CA ILE A 18 1.61 -3.29 -13.94
C ILE A 18 1.07 -1.86 -13.78
N ARG A 19 1.53 -1.17 -12.75
CA ARG A 19 1.22 0.23 -12.47
C ARG A 19 2.22 0.79 -11.48
N THR A 20 2.34 2.11 -11.53
CA THR A 20 3.09 2.95 -10.60
C THR A 20 2.09 3.76 -9.78
N ILE A 21 2.30 3.84 -8.47
CA ILE A 21 1.53 4.65 -7.54
C ILE A 21 2.43 5.81 -7.13
N ASP A 22 1.98 7.04 -7.37
CA ASP A 22 2.65 8.24 -6.91
C ASP A 22 2.47 8.40 -5.40
N LEU A 23 3.57 8.56 -4.68
CA LEU A 23 3.59 8.70 -3.23
C LEU A 23 3.81 10.14 -2.75
N GLN A 24 3.98 11.12 -3.64
CA GLN A 24 4.21 12.51 -3.20
C GLN A 24 2.97 13.11 -2.52
N GLU A 25 1.76 12.75 -2.99
CA GLU A 25 0.48 13.21 -2.45
C GLU A 25 -0.40 12.01 -2.08
N CYS A 26 0.05 11.25 -1.08
CA CYS A 26 -0.68 10.10 -0.57
C CYS A 26 -1.07 10.20 0.91
N GLU A 27 -2.00 9.35 1.31
CA GLU A 27 -2.28 8.99 2.69
C GLU A 27 -2.09 7.47 2.81
N VAL A 28 -1.32 7.02 3.80
CA VAL A 28 -1.17 5.59 4.10
C VAL A 28 -1.70 5.26 5.49
N THR A 29 -2.56 4.26 5.57
CA THR A 29 -3.24 3.89 6.82
C THR A 29 -3.40 2.38 6.94
N ILE A 30 -3.32 1.83 8.15
CA ILE A 30 -3.72 0.45 8.43
C ILE A 30 -5.25 0.41 8.45
N GLU A 31 -5.87 -0.50 7.68
CA GLU A 31 -7.33 -0.57 7.56
C GLU A 31 -7.98 -1.28 8.77
N ALA A 32 -7.68 -0.85 9.99
CA ALA A 32 -8.50 -1.18 11.15
C ALA A 32 -9.79 -0.33 11.17
N GLU A 33 -9.79 0.83 10.48
CA GLU A 33 -10.79 1.90 10.73
C GLU A 33 -11.75 2.20 9.57
N VAL A 34 -11.57 1.65 8.36
CA VAL A 34 -12.26 2.21 7.18
C VAL A 34 -13.59 1.52 6.85
N ARG A 35 -13.87 0.25 7.22
CA ARG A 35 -15.19 -0.39 6.97
C ARG A 35 -15.56 -1.50 8.00
N PRO A 36 -16.69 -1.40 8.73
CA PRO A 36 -17.14 -2.47 9.64
C PRO A 36 -17.67 -3.74 8.96
N THR A 37 -17.84 -3.73 7.63
CA THR A 37 -18.83 -4.60 6.97
C THR A 37 -18.27 -5.86 6.30
N LYS A 38 -16.95 -6.09 6.29
CA LYS A 38 -16.37 -7.34 5.73
C LYS A 38 -15.44 -8.02 6.72
N ARG A 39 -16.02 -8.87 7.57
CA ARG A 39 -15.33 -9.82 8.47
C ARG A 39 -14.22 -10.65 7.79
N GLN A 40 -14.21 -10.77 6.46
CA GLN A 40 -13.18 -11.50 5.72
C GLN A 40 -11.78 -10.86 5.74
N TYR A 41 -11.66 -9.55 6.01
CA TYR A 41 -10.37 -8.84 6.02
C TYR A 41 -9.85 -8.54 7.43
N GLN A 42 -10.65 -8.80 8.46
CA GLN A 42 -10.19 -8.78 9.85
C GLN A 42 -9.09 -9.85 9.96
N ASN A 43 -7.86 -9.43 10.27
CA ASN A 43 -6.61 -10.21 10.36
C ASN A 43 -5.72 -10.30 9.10
N GLN A 44 -6.00 -9.58 8.01
CA GLN A 44 -5.23 -9.76 6.76
C GLN A 44 -4.01 -8.86 6.55
N HIS A 45 -3.40 -8.25 7.57
CA HIS A 45 -2.24 -7.35 7.39
C HIS A 45 -2.46 -6.31 6.25
N LEU A 46 -3.69 -5.79 6.21
CA LEU A 46 -4.19 -4.91 5.17
C LEU A 46 -3.87 -3.46 5.49
N PHE A 47 -3.26 -2.78 4.53
CA PHE A 47 -3.02 -1.36 4.57
C PHE A 47 -3.51 -0.71 3.28
N VAL A 48 -3.81 0.57 3.37
CA VAL A 48 -4.39 1.37 2.29
C VAL A 48 -3.42 2.47 1.93
N VAL A 49 -3.19 2.64 0.63
CA VAL A 49 -2.53 3.82 0.07
C VAL A 49 -3.58 4.57 -0.74
N LYS A 50 -3.95 5.77 -0.30
CA LYS A 50 -4.91 6.64 -0.97
C LYS A 50 -4.16 7.79 -1.61
N THR A 51 -4.38 7.99 -2.91
CA THR A 51 -3.90 9.16 -3.65
C THR A 51 -5.09 10.05 -4.00
N ALA A 52 -4.83 11.22 -4.58
CA ALA A 52 -5.87 12.15 -5.03
C ALA A 52 -6.92 11.51 -5.98
N THR A 53 -6.54 10.48 -6.73
CA THR A 53 -7.39 9.87 -7.77
C THR A 53 -7.82 8.45 -7.49
N ARG A 54 -7.18 7.75 -6.52
CA ARG A 54 -7.42 6.32 -6.33
C ARG A 54 -7.07 5.83 -4.93
N ILE A 55 -7.78 4.79 -4.50
CA ILE A 55 -7.50 4.04 -3.27
C ILE A 55 -6.95 2.66 -3.65
N PHE A 56 -5.81 2.28 -3.09
CA PHE A 56 -5.16 1.00 -3.26
C PHE A 56 -5.21 0.21 -1.95
N TYR A 57 -5.74 -1.02 -2.04
CA TYR A 57 -5.82 -1.96 -0.93
C TYR A 57 -4.69 -2.98 -1.09
N LEU A 58 -3.75 -3.01 -0.15
CA LEU A 58 -2.53 -3.83 -0.23
C LEU A 58 -2.41 -4.75 0.98
N LEU A 59 -2.01 -5.99 0.72
CA LEU A 59 -1.91 -7.05 1.72
C LEU A 59 -0.44 -7.45 1.88
N ALA A 60 0.07 -7.36 3.11
CA ALA A 60 1.37 -7.93 3.45
C ALA A 60 1.23 -9.40 3.88
N LYS A 61 2.34 -10.14 3.87
CA LYS A 61 2.33 -11.54 4.34
C LYS A 61 2.31 -11.62 5.85
N THR A 62 2.89 -10.63 6.53
CA THR A 62 3.00 -10.57 7.99
C THR A 62 2.66 -9.17 8.51
N ALA A 63 2.35 -9.07 9.80
CA ALA A 63 2.11 -7.79 10.47
C ALA A 63 3.38 -6.91 10.48
N GLU A 64 4.54 -7.53 10.65
CA GLU A 64 5.84 -6.85 10.60
C GLU A 64 6.07 -6.20 9.24
N GLU A 65 5.86 -6.96 8.15
CA GLU A 65 5.98 -6.43 6.79
C GLU A 65 5.00 -5.28 6.55
N MET A 66 3.75 -5.39 7.02
CA MET A 66 2.77 -4.30 6.92
C MET A 66 3.25 -3.05 7.64
N ASN A 67 3.77 -3.17 8.87
CA ASN A 67 4.26 -2.02 9.63
C ASN A 67 5.44 -1.34 8.93
N ILE A 68 6.37 -2.12 8.38
CA ILE A 68 7.47 -1.60 7.56
C ILE A 68 6.93 -0.84 6.35
N TRP A 69 5.96 -1.41 5.62
CA TRP A 69 5.34 -0.75 4.47
C TRP A 69 4.70 0.59 4.85
N VAL A 70 3.88 0.62 5.90
CA VAL A 70 3.18 1.83 6.34
C VAL A 70 4.17 2.90 6.78
N GLN A 71 5.21 2.53 7.54
CA GLN A 71 6.23 3.48 7.98
C GLN A 71 7.04 4.04 6.81
N SER A 72 7.53 3.18 5.91
CA SER A 72 8.34 3.63 4.77
C SER A 72 7.56 4.50 3.81
N ILE A 73 6.30 4.15 3.51
CA ILE A 73 5.44 4.98 2.66
C ILE A 73 5.06 6.28 3.37
N GLY A 74 4.76 6.23 4.67
CA GLY A 74 4.38 7.41 5.45
C GLY A 74 5.50 8.42 5.64
N GLN A 75 6.77 8.02 5.50
CA GLN A 75 7.91 8.93 5.43
C GLN A 75 7.99 9.70 4.11
N ILE A 76 7.31 9.23 3.06
CA ILE A 76 7.32 9.82 1.72
C ILE A 76 6.06 10.65 1.47
N CYS A 77 4.89 10.15 1.90
CA CYS A 77 3.63 10.89 1.85
C CYS A 77 3.75 12.17 2.71
N THR A 78 4.11 13.31 2.12
CA THR A 78 4.24 14.62 2.80
C THR A 78 3.02 15.49 2.59
#